data_AF-A0A7K2XLN3-F1
#
_entry.id   AF-A0A7K2XLN3-F1
#
_cell.length_a   1.000
_cell.length_b   1.000
_cell.length_c   1.000
_cell.angle_alpha   90.00
_cell.angle_beta   90.00
_cell.angle_gamma   90.00
#
_symmetry.space_group_name_H-M   'P 1'
#
loop_
_entity.id
_entity.type
_entity.pdbx_description
1 polymer ?
#
loop_
_entity_poly.entity_id
_entity_poly.type
_entity_poly.pdbx_seq_one_letter_code
_entity_poly.pdbx_strand_id
1 'polypeptide(L)'
;KLAAGGFNTYDRLTAVGDVAGDAAGDVVARDTTGVLWLFPGKGDGTFLPRVRIGGGWNAFSQLVGMGDADNDGRADLLAYGSGGTYVYLGTGTESAPFTRIPTSLYRGEGTKFDSVS
;
A
#
# COMPACT_ATOMS: atom_id res chain seq x y z
N LYS A 1 -13.87 11.49 6.74
CA LYS A 1 -14.88 10.39 6.71
C LYS A 1 -14.80 9.71 5.34
N LEU A 2 -14.27 8.48 5.26
CA LEU A 2 -14.34 7.68 4.03
C LEU A 2 -15.83 7.43 3.74
N ALA A 3 -16.32 7.91 2.60
CA ALA A 3 -17.74 8.00 2.31
C ALA A 3 -18.44 6.63 2.37
N ALA A 4 -19.64 6.63 2.95
CA ALA A 4 -20.43 5.47 3.35
C ALA A 4 -21.06 4.67 2.18
N GLY A 5 -20.29 4.35 1.13
CA GLY A 5 -20.73 3.51 0.01
C GLY A 5 -19.65 2.64 -0.65
N GLY A 6 -18.42 2.58 -0.09
CA GLY A 6 -17.23 2.15 -0.85
C GLY A 6 -16.73 0.72 -0.69
N PHE A 7 -17.32 -0.13 0.16
CA PHE A 7 -16.75 -1.48 0.41
C PHE A 7 -17.01 -2.49 -0.72
N ASN A 8 -17.93 -2.22 -1.64
CA ASN A 8 -18.11 -3.04 -2.85
C ASN A 8 -17.11 -2.67 -3.96
N THR A 9 -16.50 -1.49 -3.87
CA THR A 9 -15.48 -1.04 -4.81
C THR A 9 -14.10 -1.53 -4.40
N TYR A 10 -13.80 -1.56 -3.10
CA TYR A 10 -12.49 -1.90 -2.57
C TYR A 10 -12.48 -3.21 -1.79
N ASP A 11 -11.60 -4.12 -2.17
CA ASP A 11 -11.40 -5.41 -1.48
C ASP A 11 -10.23 -5.35 -0.47
N ARG A 12 -9.44 -4.28 -0.50
CA ARG A 12 -8.34 -4.04 0.43
C ARG A 12 -8.13 -2.55 0.69
N LEU A 13 -7.94 -2.20 1.96
CA LEU A 13 -7.48 -0.88 2.40
C LEU A 13 -6.28 -1.06 3.32
N THR A 14 -5.24 -0.26 3.12
CA THR A 14 -4.00 -0.29 3.91
C THR A 14 -3.57 1.14 4.20
N ALA A 15 -3.48 1.49 5.49
CA ALA A 15 -2.78 2.70 5.91
C ALA A 15 -1.28 2.48 5.69
N VAL A 16 -0.63 3.43 5.00
CA VAL A 16 0.79 3.30 4.65
C VAL A 16 1.67 4.30 5.41
N GLY A 17 1.13 5.44 5.84
CA GLY A 17 1.94 6.57 6.33
C GLY A 17 2.07 7.62 5.22
N ASP A 18 3.03 8.54 5.33
CA ASP A 18 3.26 9.56 4.29
C ASP A 18 4.11 8.99 3.15
N VAL A 19 3.46 8.62 2.04
CA VAL A 19 4.13 8.11 0.82
C VAL A 19 4.14 9.16 -0.28
N ALA A 20 3.22 10.13 -0.22
CA ALA A 20 3.07 11.24 -1.15
C ALA A 20 4.07 12.38 -0.90
N GLY A 21 4.71 12.42 0.27
CA GLY A 21 5.69 13.43 0.68
C GLY A 21 5.06 14.66 1.33
N ASP A 22 3.88 14.53 1.92
CA ASP A 22 3.00 15.64 2.30
C ASP A 22 2.77 15.89 3.81
N ALA A 23 3.54 15.39 4.77
CA ALA A 23 3.29 15.58 6.21
C ALA A 23 1.96 15.00 6.76
N ALA A 24 1.05 14.48 5.93
CA ALA A 24 -0.15 13.78 6.35
C ALA A 24 -0.05 12.28 6.08
N GLY A 25 -0.82 11.48 6.83
CA GLY A 25 -0.86 10.03 6.61
C GLY A 25 -1.73 9.68 5.41
N ASP A 26 -1.19 8.87 4.51
CA ASP A 26 -1.86 8.37 3.31
C ASP A 26 -2.46 6.97 3.51
N VAL A 27 -3.41 6.66 2.63
CA VAL A 27 -4.01 5.33 2.49
C VAL A 27 -3.87 4.83 1.06
N VAL A 28 -3.54 3.56 0.89
CA VAL A 28 -3.73 2.89 -0.39
C VAL A 28 -4.95 1.96 -0.32
N ALA A 29 -5.69 1.86 -1.41
CA ALA A 29 -6.78 0.90 -1.52
C ALA A 29 -6.76 0.20 -2.86
N ARG A 30 -6.99 -1.12 -2.84
CA ARG A 30 -7.14 -1.92 -4.04
C ARG A 30 -8.62 -2.11 -4.34
N ASP A 31 -9.00 -1.80 -5.57
CA ASP A 31 -10.36 -2.05 -6.03
C ASP A 31 -10.56 -3.51 -6.49
N THR A 32 -11.82 -3.92 -6.61
CA THR A 32 -12.21 -5.29 -7.01
C THR A 32 -11.76 -5.67 -8.42
N THR A 33 -11.31 -4.70 -9.23
CA THR A 33 -10.72 -4.94 -10.55
C THR A 33 -9.18 -5.08 -10.50
N GLY A 34 -8.59 -4.97 -9.32
CA GLY A 34 -7.15 -5.10 -9.10
C GLY A 34 -6.36 -3.82 -9.36
N VAL A 35 -7.00 -2.65 -9.39
CA VAL A 35 -6.31 -1.35 -9.48
C VAL A 35 -5.99 -0.84 -8.07
N LEU A 36 -4.75 -0.41 -7.85
CA LEU A 36 -4.34 0.29 -6.63
C LEU A 36 -4.51 1.79 -6.80
N TRP A 37 -5.08 2.40 -5.78
CA TRP A 37 -5.34 3.82 -5.66
C TRP A 37 -4.63 4.37 -4.42
N LEU A 38 -4.01 5.54 -4.55
CA LEU A 38 -3.51 6.35 -3.45
C LEU A 38 -4.60 7.35 -3.03
N PHE A 39 -4.77 7.52 -1.73
CA PHE A 39 -5.59 8.55 -1.11
C PHE A 39 -4.67 9.44 -0.29
N PRO A 40 -4.20 10.57 -0.85
CA PRO A 40 -3.30 11.46 -0.14
C PRO A 40 -4.01 12.14 1.03
N GLY A 41 -3.37 12.18 2.19
CA GLY A 41 -3.91 12.79 3.40
C GLY A 41 -3.96 14.32 3.31
N LYS A 42 -4.85 14.96 4.07
CA LYS A 42 -4.83 16.44 4.26
C LYS A 42 -4.41 16.86 5.67
N GLY A 43 -4.17 15.91 6.56
CA GLY A 43 -3.86 16.16 7.97
C GLY A 43 -5.07 16.54 8.84
N ASP A 44 -6.24 16.75 8.25
CA ASP A 44 -7.50 17.10 8.95
C ASP A 44 -8.49 15.92 9.08
N GLY A 45 -8.02 14.69 8.79
CA GLY A 45 -8.86 13.49 8.75
C GLY A 45 -9.66 13.32 7.45
N THR A 46 -9.36 14.12 6.42
CA THR A 46 -9.86 13.97 5.05
C THR A 46 -8.72 13.69 4.06
N PHE A 47 -9.10 13.35 2.82
CA PHE A 47 -8.18 12.97 1.74
C PHE A 47 -8.37 13.86 0.52
N LEU A 48 -7.30 14.06 -0.24
CA LEU A 48 -7.34 14.61 -1.60
C LEU A 48 -8.05 13.63 -2.57
N PRO A 49 -8.39 14.07 -3.80
CA PRO A 49 -8.86 13.15 -4.83
C PRO A 49 -7.89 11.98 -5.01
N ARG A 50 -8.42 10.77 -5.09
CA ARG A 50 -7.59 9.56 -5.24
C ARG A 50 -6.76 9.61 -6.52
N VAL A 51 -5.52 9.14 -6.45
CA VAL A 51 -4.59 9.01 -7.59
C VAL A 51 -4.51 7.55 -8.00
N ARG A 52 -4.57 7.27 -9.30
CA ARG A 52 -4.43 5.91 -9.82
C ARG A 52 -2.95 5.52 -9.90
N ILE A 53 -2.54 4.49 -9.16
CA ILE A 53 -1.18 3.95 -9.24
C ILE A 53 -1.07 3.00 -10.45
N GLY A 54 -1.99 2.03 -10.57
CA GLY A 54 -1.95 1.06 -11.67
C GLY A 54 -2.77 -0.21 -11.41
N GLY A 55 -2.91 -1.05 -12.44
CA GLY A 55 -3.58 -2.36 -12.36
C GLY A 55 -2.62 -3.51 -12.01
N GLY A 56 -3.17 -4.72 -11.84
CA GLY A 56 -2.39 -5.95 -11.58
C GLY A 56 -2.12 -6.24 -10.10
N TRP A 57 -2.64 -5.42 -9.19
CA TRP A 57 -2.45 -5.58 -7.74
C TRP A 57 -3.26 -6.72 -7.13
N ASN A 58 -4.13 -7.37 -7.92
CA ASN A 58 -4.77 -8.64 -7.58
C ASN A 58 -3.76 -9.81 -7.52
N ALA A 59 -2.53 -9.63 -8.00
CA ALA A 59 -1.45 -10.59 -7.82
C ALA A 59 -0.98 -10.73 -6.35
N PHE A 60 -1.31 -9.75 -5.49
CA PHE A 60 -0.92 -9.73 -4.09
C PHE A 60 -2.11 -10.11 -3.19
N SER A 61 -1.95 -11.03 -2.26
CA SER A 61 -2.98 -11.38 -1.29
C SER A 61 -2.96 -10.45 -0.07
N GLN A 62 -1.84 -9.80 0.21
CA GLN A 62 -1.66 -8.89 1.34
C GLN A 62 -0.93 -7.61 0.91
N LEU A 63 -1.35 -6.49 1.50
CA LEU A 63 -0.72 -5.17 1.42
C LEU A 63 -0.56 -4.64 2.84
N VAL A 64 0.66 -4.32 3.25
CA VAL A 64 0.98 -3.92 4.63
C VAL A 64 1.84 -2.66 4.61
N GLY A 65 1.39 -1.59 5.26
CA GLY A 65 2.22 -0.40 5.48
C GLY A 65 3.36 -0.73 6.43
N MET A 66 4.59 -0.38 6.04
CA MET A 66 5.81 -0.76 6.76
C MET A 66 6.39 0.36 7.63
N GLY A 67 5.88 1.59 7.52
CA GLY A 67 6.63 2.76 7.96
C GLY A 67 7.84 2.99 7.06
N ASP A 68 8.85 3.71 7.55
CA ASP A 68 10.08 4.03 6.80
C ASP A 68 11.11 2.90 6.95
N ALA A 69 11.16 1.99 5.97
CA ALA A 69 11.97 0.78 6.03
C ALA A 69 13.39 0.97 5.49
N ASP A 70 13.64 2.00 4.68
CA ASP A 70 14.97 2.34 4.16
C ASP A 70 15.57 3.61 4.76
N ASN A 71 14.89 4.22 5.74
CA ASN A 71 15.31 5.39 6.52
C ASN A 71 15.50 6.64 5.63
N ASP A 72 14.63 6.81 4.63
CA ASP A 72 14.60 7.92 3.70
C ASP A 72 13.61 9.04 4.10
N GLY A 73 12.90 8.84 5.20
CA GLY A 73 11.90 9.75 5.77
C GLY A 73 10.49 9.58 5.19
N ARG A 74 10.26 8.59 4.33
CA ARG A 74 8.97 8.31 3.70
C ARG A 74 8.49 6.92 4.08
N ALA A 75 7.19 6.72 4.03
CA ALA A 75 6.64 5.42 4.34
C ALA A 75 6.70 4.46 3.14
N ASP A 76 6.84 3.18 3.45
CA ASP A 76 6.97 2.09 2.50
C ASP A 76 5.81 1.11 2.59
N LEU A 77 5.66 0.30 1.53
CA LEU A 77 4.63 -0.72 1.42
C LEU A 77 5.25 -2.10 1.17
N LEU A 78 4.81 -3.09 1.96
CA LEU A 78 5.04 -4.50 1.67
C LEU A 78 3.86 -5.03 0.86
N ALA A 79 4.16 -5.72 -0.25
CA ALA A 79 3.17 -6.54 -0.94
C ALA A 79 3.60 -7.99 -0.94
N TYR A 80 2.67 -8.87 -0.63
CA TYR A 80 2.89 -10.31 -0.61
C TYR A 80 1.87 -11.01 -1.51
N GLY A 81 2.34 -11.93 -2.34
CA GLY A 81 1.52 -12.72 -3.26
C GLY A 81 2.20 -14.02 -3.68
N SER A 82 1.63 -14.69 -4.68
CA SER A 82 2.13 -16.00 -5.15
C SER A 82 3.58 -15.95 -5.69
N GLY A 83 4.01 -14.77 -6.17
CA GLY A 83 5.39 -14.52 -6.61
C GLY A 83 6.40 -14.26 -5.47
N GLY A 84 5.94 -14.15 -4.22
CA GLY A 84 6.76 -13.82 -3.05
C GLY A 84 6.48 -12.42 -2.49
N THR A 85 7.43 -11.91 -1.71
CA THR A 85 7.36 -10.60 -1.06
C THR A 85 8.13 -9.53 -1.81
N TYR A 86 7.51 -8.37 -1.98
CA TYR A 86 8.08 -7.19 -2.61
C TYR A 86 7.97 -6.00 -1.66
N VAL A 87 9.01 -5.19 -1.61
CA VAL A 87 8.98 -3.89 -0.94
C VAL A 87 8.81 -2.81 -2.00
N TYR A 88 7.92 -1.88 -1.74
CA TYR A 88 7.60 -0.72 -2.55
C TYR A 88 8.03 0.50 -1.74
N LEU A 89 9.18 1.05 -2.09
CA LEU A 89 9.76 2.20 -1.39
C LEU A 89 9.02 3.49 -1.75
N GLY A 90 8.69 4.30 -0.75
CA GLY A 90 8.04 5.60 -0.91
C GLY A 90 8.93 6.58 -1.69
N THR A 91 8.38 7.21 -2.72
CA THR A 91 9.14 8.18 -3.52
C THR A 91 8.89 9.63 -3.10
N GLY A 92 7.83 9.88 -2.32
CA GLY A 92 7.39 11.24 -1.99
C GLY A 92 6.81 11.96 -3.20
N THR A 93 6.29 11.21 -4.17
CA THR A 93 5.69 11.76 -5.39
C THR A 93 4.37 11.06 -5.70
N GLU A 94 3.25 11.77 -5.56
CA GLU A 94 1.90 11.21 -5.75
C GLU A 94 1.69 10.48 -7.09
N SER A 95 2.29 10.98 -8.18
CA SER A 95 2.12 10.42 -9.53
C SER A 95 2.93 9.15 -9.78
N ALA A 96 3.91 8.86 -8.93
CA ALA A 96 4.76 7.68 -8.98
C ALA A 96 5.18 7.28 -7.56
N PRO A 97 4.24 6.93 -6.67
CA PRO A 97 4.47 6.93 -5.22
C PRO A 97 5.39 5.82 -4.73
N PHE A 98 5.69 4.83 -5.57
CA PHE A 98 6.49 3.69 -5.18
C PHE A 98 7.55 3.29 -6.20
N THR A 99 8.73 2.94 -5.71
CA THR A 99 9.74 2.17 -6.45
C THR A 99 9.79 0.75 -5.91
N ARG A 100 9.61 -0.25 -6.78
CA ARG A 100 9.62 -1.67 -6.36
C ARG A 100 11.04 -2.21 -6.26
N ILE A 101 11.40 -2.76 -5.11
CA ILE A 101 12.63 -3.52 -4.90
C ILE A 101 12.29 -5.02 -4.71
N PRO A 102 12.95 -5.92 -5.45
CA PRO A 102 12.84 -7.36 -5.20
C PRO A 102 13.50 -7.70 -3.86
N THR A 103 12.81 -8.43 -3.00
CA THR A 103 13.38 -8.90 -1.73
C THR A 103 13.57 -10.41 -1.73
N SER A 104 14.57 -10.89 -1.01
CA SER A 104 14.70 -12.30 -0.63
C SER A 104 14.02 -12.62 0.70
N LEU A 105 13.35 -11.64 1.33
CA LEU A 105 12.75 -11.75 2.66
C LEU A 105 11.79 -12.94 2.77
N TYR A 106 11.02 -13.25 1.73
CA TYR A 106 10.19 -14.46 1.64
C TYR A 106 10.01 -14.93 0.19
N ARG A 107 10.45 -16.17 -0.11
CA ARG A 107 10.14 -16.90 -1.36
C ARG A 107 9.11 -17.99 -1.07
N GLY A 108 7.86 -17.79 -1.48
CA GLY A 108 6.81 -18.81 -1.47
C GLY A 108 5.72 -18.65 -0.41
N GLU A 109 4.57 -19.28 -0.67
CA GLU A 109 3.49 -19.46 0.29
C GLU A 109 3.87 -20.56 1.28
N GLY A 110 4.55 -20.15 2.36
CA GLY A 110 4.57 -20.94 3.57
C GLY A 110 3.17 -20.95 4.13
N THR A 111 2.62 -22.14 4.36
CA THR A 111 1.37 -22.35 5.09
C THR A 111 1.28 -21.34 6.23
N LYS A 112 0.24 -20.49 6.20
CA LYS A 112 -0.43 -19.87 7.36
C LYS A 112 0.48 -19.64 8.58
N PHE A 113 0.68 -18.39 9.03
CA PHE A 113 1.26 -18.12 10.35
C PHE A 113 0.37 -18.75 11.44
N ASP A 114 0.56 -20.03 11.73
CA ASP A 114 -0.29 -20.80 12.66
C ASP A 114 0.08 -20.51 14.13
N SER A 115 1.21 -19.85 14.37
CA SER A 115 1.58 -19.33 15.69
C SER A 115 2.84 -18.46 15.62
N VAL A 116 2.84 -17.33 16.33
CA VAL A 116 4.05 -16.69 16.85
C VAL A 116 4.15 -17.13 18.31
N SER A 117 5.19 -17.88 18.65
CA SER A 117 5.47 -18.27 20.04
C SER A 117 6.01 -17.11 20.85
#